data_AF-A0A919ZY58-F1
#
_entry.id   AF-A0A919ZY58-F1
#
_cell.length_a   1.000
_cell.length_b   1.000
_cell.length_c   1.000
_cell.angle_alpha   90.00
_cell.angle_beta   90.00
_cell.angle_gamma   90.00
#
_symmetry.space_group_name_H-M   'P 1'
#
loop_
_entity.id
_entity.type
_entity.pdbx_description
1 polymer ?
#
loop_
_entity_poly.entity_id
_entity_poly.type
_entity_poly.pdbx_seq_one_letter_code
_entity_poly.pdbx_strand_id
1 'polypeptide(L)' 'MTQRWKNRPDGSNWGEFGPDDQKGRLNLLTPERVS' A
#
# COMPACT_ATOMS: atom_id res chain seq x y z
N MET A 1 13.42 4.55 9.41
CA MET A 1 12.14 3.83 9.33
C MET A 1 12.41 2.42 8.84
N THR A 2 12.07 1.42 9.64
CA THR A 2 12.37 0.00 9.36
C THR A 2 11.17 -0.63 8.67
N GLN A 3 11.39 -1.27 7.52
CA GLN A 3 10.33 -1.95 6.78
C GLN A 3 9.84 -3.15 7.61
N ARG A 4 8.52 -3.36 7.68
CA ARG A 4 7.92 -4.43 8.50
C ARG A 4 8.09 -5.83 7.93
N TRP A 5 8.57 -5.93 6.69
CA TRP A 5 8.77 -7.18 5.98
C TRP A 5 10.25 -7.43 5.69
N LYS A 6 10.68 -8.68 5.84
CA LYS A 6 12.05 -9.12 5.52
C LYS A 6 12.22 -9.47 4.04
N ASN A 7 11.18 -10.01 3.42
CA ASN A 7 11.11 -10.31 1.99
C ASN A 7 9.74 -9.88 1.45
N ARG A 8 9.71 -9.24 0.29
CA ARG A 8 8.47 -8.89 -0.44
C ARG A 8 8.24 -9.96 -1.52
N PRO A 9 7.19 -10.79 -1.42
CA PRO A 9 6.88 -11.76 -2.47
C PRO A 9 6.57 -11.09 -3.81
N ASP A 10 6.86 -11.78 -4.91
CA ASP A 10 6.45 -11.35 -6.24
C ASP A 10 4.92 -11.18 -6.32
N GLY A 11 4.48 -10.09 -6.96
CA GLY A 11 3.07 -9.70 -7.03
C GLY A 11 2.51 -9.04 -5.75
N SER A 12 3.29 -8.93 -4.67
CA SER A 12 2.87 -8.18 -3.48
C SER A 12 2.97 -6.66 -3.68
N ASN A 13 2.08 -5.90 -3.04
CA ASN A 13 2.04 -4.44 -3.03
C ASN A 13 2.63 -3.82 -1.73
N TRP A 14 3.38 -4.58 -0.93
CA TRP A 14 3.95 -4.09 0.32
C TRP A 14 4.91 -2.92 0.12
N GLY A 15 4.66 -1.84 0.86
CA GLY A 15 5.46 -0.61 0.81
C GLY A 15 5.17 0.31 -0.36
N GLU A 16 4.23 -0.04 -1.25
CA GLU A 16 3.87 0.77 -2.42
C GLU A 16 3.36 2.17 -2.01
N PHE A 17 2.69 2.27 -0.87
CA PHE A 17 2.21 3.52 -0.28
C PHE A 17 3.02 3.97 0.96
N GLY A 18 4.18 3.35 1.19
CA GLY A 18 5.07 3.62 2.33
C GLY A 18 5.15 2.49 3.36
N PRO A 19 6.20 2.46 4.21
CA PRO A 19 6.46 1.37 5.15
C PRO A 19 5.45 1.28 6.31
N ASP A 20 4.73 2.37 6.58
CA ASP A 20 3.73 2.47 7.66
C ASP A 20 2.31 2.64 7.12
N ASP A 21 2.10 2.48 5.82
CA ASP A 21 0.77 2.52 5.23
C ASP A 21 -0.13 1.43 5.82
N GLN A 22 -1.37 1.83 6.09
CA GLN A 22 -2.42 0.95 6.63
C GLN A 22 -3.62 0.83 5.68
N LYS A 23 -3.67 1.65 4.62
CA LYS A 23 -4.83 1.75 3.73
C LYS A 23 -4.67 0.90 2.46
N GLY A 24 -3.45 0.62 2.03
CA GLY A 24 -3.17 -0.13 0.81
C GLY A 24 -3.82 0.52 -0.41
N ARG A 25 -4.45 -0.29 -1.26
CA ARG A 25 -5.12 0.19 -2.48
C ARG A 25 -6.28 1.15 -2.23
N LEU A 26 -6.78 1.29 -1.00
CA LEU A 26 -7.76 2.33 -0.68
C LEU A 26 -7.19 3.74 -0.86
N ASN A 27 -5.87 3.92 -0.88
CA ASN A 27 -5.24 5.19 -1.24
C ASN A 27 -5.55 5.64 -2.68
N LEU A 28 -6.03 4.73 -3.53
CA LEU A 28 -6.44 5.01 -4.91
C LEU A 28 -7.89 5.47 -5.02
N LEU A 29 -8.68 5.39 -3.93
CA LEU A 29 -10.04 5.90 -3.92
C LEU A 29 -10.01 7.42 -3.87
N THR A 30 -10.58 8.03 -4.89
CA THR A 30 -10.87 9.46 -4.92
C THR A 30 -12.38 9.66 -5.07
N PRO A 31 -12.93 10.83 -4.69
CA PRO A 31 -14.35 11.11 -4.88
C PRO A 31 -14.82 10.91 -6.33
N GLU A 32 -13.97 11.17 -7.34
CA GLU A 32 -14.33 10.94 -8.74
C GLU A 32 -14.47 9.45 -9.13
N ARG A 33 -13.96 8.54 -8.30
CA ARG A 33 -14.02 7.09 -8.52
C ARG A 33 -15.19 6.42 -7.80
N VAL A 34 -15.92 7.16 -6.96
CA VAL A 34 -17.10 6.68 -6.24
C VAL A 34 -18.29 7.49 -6.75
N SER A 35 -19.08 6.87 -7.63
CA SER A 35 -20.29 7.44 -8.22
C SER A 35 -21.47 7.45 -7.26
#